data_AF-A0A0G8CEL1-F1
#
_entry.id   AF-A0A0G8CEL1-F1
#
_cell.length_a   1.000
_cell.length_b   1.000
_cell.length_c   1.000
_cell.angle_alpha   90.00
_cell.angle_beta   90.00
_cell.angle_gamma   90.00
#
_symmetry.space_group_name_H-M   'P 1'
#
loop_
_entity.id
_entity.type
_entity.pdbx_description
1 polymer ?
#
loop_
_entity_poly.entity_id
_entity_poly.type
_entity_poly.pdbx_seq_one_letter_code
_entity_poly.pdbx_strand_id
1 'polypeptide(L)'
;MTEQVCINPFCEKKFRPQRKQLFCSMKCSIAVKTFNEKRECIICQKVFIVMTSKQKNKKYCSSECAKKSSKEQRLLEERKGICQNNNCKNEFTKKRIDSKYCSRKCSDDTNKRNRRIEDIALSKENLFRLYIIEEYGTPTIAKLLGYSKKTILRRLEEYGIERRKGYDFPELNEIFLLENYIEKRLSTRGCATIIGCSNKLVGKRLKLYKISVRDRIADFSLEERKDKYGKKGPNHNLWKGGLTEAATLVRNRTNYLIKERLKLDNYCCMICSSRQGTKHVHHIIPLSSILAQIRDEHPDLNIFSSDEEKFKFVEIASNDPRVLELDNLITLCPKCHADVHTNNKPNGVFKVTGKRQNRIAYTKDKSVSIKLSLNIF
;
A
#
# COMPACT_ATOMS: atom_id res chain seq x y z
N MET A 1 -35.70 16.87 18.58
CA MET A 1 -34.35 17.25 18.07
C MET A 1 -34.29 18.76 18.08
N THR A 2 -33.31 19.34 18.78
CA THR A 2 -33.13 20.80 18.85
C THR A 2 -32.62 21.31 17.50
N GLU A 3 -33.13 22.46 17.07
CA GLU A 3 -32.62 23.14 15.88
C GLU A 3 -31.19 23.64 16.14
N GLN A 4 -30.32 23.50 15.13
CA GLN A 4 -28.95 24.00 15.16
C GLN A 4 -28.77 25.06 14.08
N VAL A 5 -27.94 26.07 14.35
CA VAL A 5 -27.54 27.07 13.35
C VAL A 5 -26.42 26.48 12.49
N CYS A 6 -26.47 26.69 11.18
CA CYS A 6 -25.40 26.27 10.27
C CYS A 6 -24.05 26.88 10.67
N ILE A 7 -22.98 26.07 10.75
CA ILE A 7 -21.61 26.56 11.10
C ILE A 7 -21.00 27.47 10.03
N ASN A 8 -21.58 27.52 8.82
CA ASN A 8 -21.10 28.42 7.79
C ASN A 8 -21.37 29.89 8.20
N PRO A 9 -20.34 30.73 8.39
CA PRO A 9 -20.52 32.11 8.89
C PRO A 9 -21.32 33.00 7.93
N PHE A 10 -21.49 32.57 6.67
CA PHE A 10 -22.33 33.25 5.68
C PHE A 10 -23.74 32.64 5.55
N CYS A 11 -24.13 31.73 6.45
CA CYS A 11 -25.43 31.05 6.42
C CYS A 11 -26.06 31.06 7.81
N GLU A 12 -27.11 31.85 7.99
CA GLU A 12 -27.83 31.98 9.27
C GLU A 12 -29.00 30.99 9.39
N LYS A 13 -29.11 30.01 8.48
CA LYS A 13 -30.22 29.06 8.49
C LYS A 13 -30.14 28.13 9.70
N LYS A 14 -31.23 28.09 10.46
CA LYS A 14 -31.51 27.02 11.43
C LYS A 14 -31.94 25.76 10.69
N PHE A 15 -31.43 24.60 11.08
CA PHE A 15 -31.78 23.31 10.50
C PHE A 15 -31.82 22.21 11.56
N ARG A 16 -32.54 21.12 11.28
CA ARG A 16 -32.60 19.94 12.15
C ARG A 16 -31.61 18.89 11.63
N PRO A 17 -30.47 18.67 12.31
CA PRO A 17 -29.45 17.77 11.82
C PRO A 17 -29.92 16.31 11.92
N GLN A 18 -29.77 15.53 10.84
CA GLN A 18 -30.12 14.11 10.86
C GLN A 18 -29.07 13.23 11.57
N ARG A 19 -27.94 13.81 12.04
CA ARG A 19 -26.73 13.15 12.63
C ARG A 19 -25.77 14.21 13.19
N LYS A 20 -24.45 13.97 13.19
CA LYS A 20 -23.37 14.97 13.41
C LYS A 20 -23.23 15.97 12.25
N GLN A 21 -24.33 16.35 11.61
CA GLN A 21 -24.29 17.26 10.47
C GLN A 21 -24.12 18.70 10.98
N LEU A 22 -23.04 19.36 10.57
CA LEU A 22 -22.69 20.71 11.02
C LEU A 22 -23.18 21.83 10.07
N PHE A 23 -23.65 21.45 8.88
CA PHE A 23 -24.03 22.38 7.82
C PHE A 23 -25.45 22.08 7.34
N CYS A 24 -26.24 23.12 7.13
CA CYS A 24 -27.63 22.97 6.65
C CYS A 24 -27.73 22.39 5.24
N SER A 25 -26.63 22.41 4.47
CA SER A 25 -26.56 21.88 3.11
C SER A 25 -25.13 21.49 2.73
N MET A 26 -25.00 20.64 1.70
CA MET A 26 -23.70 20.32 1.10
C MET A 26 -22.99 21.57 0.57
N LYS A 27 -23.75 22.54 0.01
CA LYS A 27 -23.21 23.84 -0.43
C LYS A 27 -22.52 24.59 0.72
N CYS A 28 -23.13 24.63 1.90
CA CYS A 28 -22.53 25.25 3.08
C CYS A 28 -21.29 24.49 3.60
N SER A 29 -21.29 23.16 3.53
CA SER A 29 -20.10 22.37 3.88
C SER A 29 -18.93 22.66 2.93
N ILE A 30 -19.20 22.82 1.63
CA ILE A 30 -18.16 23.12 0.64
C ILE A 30 -17.67 24.56 0.81
N ALA A 31 -18.57 25.53 1.07
CA ALA A 31 -18.24 26.92 1.33
C ALA A 31 -17.31 27.12 2.53
N VAL A 32 -17.45 26.32 3.59
CA VAL A 32 -16.55 26.36 4.75
C VAL A 32 -15.23 25.63 4.49
N LYS A 33 -15.26 24.52 3.72
CA LYS A 33 -14.03 23.81 3.32
C LYS A 33 -13.19 24.61 2.32
N THR A 34 -13.80 25.53 1.59
CA THR A 34 -13.11 26.51 0.74
C THR A 34 -12.71 27.69 1.64
N PHE A 35 -11.57 27.54 2.32
CA PHE A 35 -10.98 28.58 3.18
C PHE A 35 -10.85 29.90 2.42
N ASN A 36 -11.75 30.85 2.71
CA ASN A 36 -11.67 32.22 2.24
C ASN A 36 -10.69 32.99 3.12
N GLU A 37 -9.39 32.76 2.91
CA GLU A 37 -8.36 33.56 3.56
C GLU A 37 -8.26 34.91 2.84
N LYS A 38 -8.42 36.01 3.60
CA LYS A 38 -8.12 37.36 3.12
C LYS A 38 -6.62 37.52 3.04
N ARG A 39 -6.11 37.98 1.90
CA ARG A 39 -4.69 38.26 1.68
C ARG A 39 -4.51 39.61 1.05
N GLU A 40 -3.39 40.26 1.34
CA GLU A 40 -2.99 41.51 0.68
C GLU A 40 -2.13 41.18 -0.55
N CYS A 41 -2.40 41.87 -1.66
CA CYS A 41 -1.58 41.73 -2.85
C CYS A 41 -0.20 42.36 -2.62
N ILE A 42 0.89 41.61 -2.85
CA ILE A 42 2.26 42.12 -2.64
C ILE A 42 2.58 43.38 -3.48
N ILE A 43 1.89 43.58 -4.60
CA ILE A 43 2.19 44.67 -5.55
C ILE A 43 1.33 45.91 -5.32
N CYS A 44 0.02 45.77 -5.12
CA CYS A 44 -0.88 46.91 -4.97
C CYS A 44 -1.51 47.02 -3.59
N GLN A 45 -1.14 46.13 -2.65
CA GLN A 45 -1.65 46.04 -1.28
C GLN A 45 -3.17 45.82 -1.16
N LYS A 46 -3.90 45.66 -2.27
CA LYS A 46 -5.34 45.41 -2.27
C LYS A 46 -5.66 44.05 -1.62
N VAL A 47 -6.56 44.05 -0.64
CA VAL A 47 -7.06 42.83 0.01
C VAL A 47 -7.91 42.04 -0.98
N PHE A 48 -7.65 40.74 -1.12
CA PHE A 48 -8.40 39.82 -1.97
C PHE A 48 -8.65 38.48 -1.27
N ILE A 49 -9.68 37.75 -1.71
CA ILE A 49 -10.08 36.46 -1.12
C ILE A 49 -9.56 35.31 -1.98
N VAL A 50 -8.91 34.34 -1.36
CA VAL A 50 -8.47 33.10 -2.01
C VAL A 50 -9.56 32.04 -1.83
N MET A 51 -10.17 31.55 -2.90
CA MET A 51 -11.35 30.67 -2.81
C MET A 51 -11.05 29.17 -2.80
N THR A 52 -9.80 28.73 -3.05
CA THR A 52 -9.50 27.30 -3.22
C THR A 52 -8.14 26.92 -2.63
N SER A 53 -8.00 25.66 -2.18
CA SER A 53 -6.72 25.09 -1.74
C SER A 53 -5.64 25.15 -2.82
N LYS A 54 -6.03 25.06 -4.10
CA LYS A 54 -5.12 25.22 -5.25
C LYS A 54 -4.57 26.64 -5.38
N GLN A 55 -5.28 27.64 -4.86
CA GLN A 55 -4.87 29.04 -4.85
C GLN A 55 -4.23 29.47 -3.52
N LYS A 56 -3.97 28.53 -2.58
CA LYS A 56 -3.34 28.83 -1.29
C LYS A 56 -2.00 29.56 -1.40
N ASN A 57 -1.33 29.46 -2.54
CA ASN A 57 -0.07 30.15 -2.82
C ASN A 57 -0.21 31.38 -3.72
N LYS A 58 -1.44 31.86 -3.98
CA LYS A 58 -1.68 33.06 -4.81
C LYS A 58 -1.24 34.30 -4.04
N LYS A 59 -0.28 35.04 -4.61
CA LYS A 59 0.33 36.25 -4.02
C LYS A 59 -0.23 37.57 -4.57
N TYR A 60 -1.02 37.49 -5.65
CA TYR A 60 -1.44 38.65 -6.42
C TYR A 60 -2.96 38.69 -6.58
N CYS A 61 -3.57 39.86 -6.45
CA CYS A 61 -5.02 40.01 -6.61
C CYS A 61 -5.45 39.82 -8.09
N SER A 62 -4.61 40.22 -9.05
CA SER A 62 -4.89 40.15 -10.49
C SER A 62 -3.71 39.59 -11.30
N SER A 63 -4.00 39.18 -12.54
CA SER A 63 -2.96 38.78 -13.51
C SER A 63 -2.02 39.93 -13.85
N GLU A 64 -2.51 41.17 -13.84
CA GLU A 64 -1.70 42.38 -14.02
C GLU A 64 -0.69 42.57 -12.89
N CYS A 65 -1.10 42.39 -11.62
CA CYS A 65 -0.18 42.45 -10.48
C CYS A 65 0.87 41.33 -10.55
N ALA A 66 0.49 40.13 -10.99
CA ALA A 66 1.45 39.05 -11.21
C ALA A 66 2.48 39.41 -12.30
N LYS A 67 2.04 40.04 -13.40
CA LYS A 67 2.94 40.52 -14.46
C LYS A 67 3.85 41.65 -13.98
N LYS A 68 3.32 42.63 -13.23
CA LYS A 68 4.12 43.72 -12.64
C LYS A 68 5.21 43.18 -11.72
N SER A 69 4.87 42.25 -10.83
CA SER A 69 5.86 41.57 -9.96
C SER A 69 6.95 40.88 -10.76
N SER A 70 6.59 40.16 -11.84
CA SER A 70 7.58 39.48 -12.67
C SER A 70 8.52 40.45 -13.41
N LYS A 71 8.07 41.68 -13.69
CA LYS A 71 8.86 42.73 -14.34
C LYS A 71 9.75 43.45 -13.33
N GLU A 72 9.23 43.77 -12.14
CA GLU A 72 9.99 44.37 -11.04
C GLU A 72 11.02 43.41 -10.43
N GLN A 73 10.70 42.14 -10.21
CA GLN A 73 11.69 41.14 -9.77
C GLN A 73 12.80 40.94 -10.82
N ARG A 74 12.49 41.08 -12.11
CA ARG A 74 13.51 41.06 -13.18
C ARG A 74 14.39 42.31 -13.20
N LEU A 75 13.91 43.45 -12.68
CA LEU A 75 14.64 44.72 -12.66
C LEU A 75 15.46 44.90 -11.37
N LEU A 76 14.97 44.42 -10.22
CA LEU A 76 15.64 44.57 -8.92
C LEU A 76 16.77 43.57 -8.69
N GLU A 77 16.77 42.43 -9.37
CA GLU A 77 17.86 41.47 -9.27
C GLU A 77 18.75 41.58 -10.50
N GLU A 78 19.67 42.53 -10.47
CA GLU A 78 20.94 42.41 -11.19
C GLU A 78 21.68 41.20 -10.63
N ARG A 79 21.25 39.99 -11.01
CA ARG A 79 21.82 38.74 -10.52
C ARG A 79 23.19 38.58 -11.13
N LYS A 80 24.20 39.15 -10.46
CA LYS A 80 25.60 38.78 -10.69
C LYS A 80 25.72 37.28 -10.43
N GLY A 81 26.27 36.57 -11.40
CA GLY A 81 26.62 35.16 -11.32
C GLY A 81 28.12 35.00 -11.51
N ILE A 82 28.70 34.01 -10.85
CA ILE A 82 30.07 33.59 -11.13
C ILE A 82 30.02 32.55 -12.25
N CYS A 83 30.86 32.71 -13.28
CA CYS A 83 30.93 31.75 -14.37
C CYS A 83 31.39 30.37 -13.87
N GLN A 84 30.62 29.32 -14.20
CA GLN A 84 30.94 27.93 -13.85
C GLN A 84 32.03 27.30 -14.74
N ASN A 85 32.56 28.02 -15.72
CA ASN A 85 33.76 27.56 -16.42
C ASN A 85 34.95 27.75 -15.48
N ASN A 86 35.60 26.63 -15.11
CA ASN A 86 36.77 26.60 -14.22
C ASN A 86 37.89 27.57 -14.66
N ASN A 87 37.94 27.93 -15.95
CA ASN A 87 38.92 28.84 -16.53
C ASN A 87 38.42 30.30 -16.70
N CYS A 88 37.10 30.59 -16.61
CA CYS A 88 36.58 31.97 -16.71
C CYS A 88 36.51 32.62 -15.33
N LYS A 89 35.91 31.96 -14.31
CA LYS A 89 35.61 32.49 -12.95
C LYS A 89 35.07 33.94 -12.85
N ASN A 90 34.82 34.63 -13.96
CA ASN A 90 34.38 36.02 -13.99
C ASN A 90 32.96 36.14 -13.47
N GLU A 91 32.70 37.25 -12.79
CA GLU A 91 31.35 37.70 -12.49
C GLU A 91 30.67 38.22 -13.77
N PHE A 92 29.39 37.91 -13.94
CA PHE A 92 28.60 38.38 -15.08
C PHE A 92 27.14 38.61 -14.69
N THR A 93 26.47 39.53 -15.37
CA THR A 93 25.04 39.75 -15.19
C THR A 93 24.25 38.66 -15.90
N LYS A 94 23.49 37.85 -15.15
CA LYS A 94 22.72 36.74 -15.71
C LYS A 94 21.56 37.24 -16.59
N LYS A 95 21.59 36.92 -17.89
CA LYS A 95 20.45 37.18 -18.81
C LYS A 95 19.23 36.28 -18.52
N ARG A 96 19.45 35.10 -17.92
CA ARG A 96 18.42 34.16 -17.47
C ARG A 96 18.82 33.56 -16.12
N ILE A 97 17.84 33.18 -15.29
CA ILE A 97 18.07 32.60 -13.94
C ILE A 97 19.03 31.40 -13.98
N ASP A 98 18.92 30.59 -15.02
CA ASP A 98 19.70 29.38 -15.29
C ASP A 98 21.00 29.63 -16.07
N SER A 99 21.37 30.89 -16.34
CA SER A 99 22.63 31.20 -17.01
C SER A 99 23.81 30.84 -16.10
N LYS A 100 24.63 29.89 -16.57
CA LYS A 100 25.80 29.36 -15.86
C LYS A 100 27.13 29.98 -16.32
N TYR A 101 27.15 30.63 -17.48
CA TYR A 101 28.38 31.05 -18.13
C TYR A 101 28.40 32.53 -18.49
N CYS A 102 29.56 33.16 -18.32
CA CYS A 102 29.86 34.56 -18.64
C CYS A 102 29.67 34.86 -20.14
N SER A 103 29.88 33.88 -21.02
CA SER A 103 29.82 34.02 -22.48
C SER A 103 29.48 32.70 -23.17
N ARG A 104 29.09 32.79 -24.47
CA ARG A 104 28.92 31.62 -25.35
C ARG A 104 30.19 30.77 -25.39
N LYS A 105 31.36 31.41 -25.54
CA LYS A 105 32.68 30.76 -25.54
C LYS A 105 32.90 29.91 -24.28
N CYS A 106 32.59 30.44 -23.10
CA CYS A 106 32.77 29.70 -21.85
C CYS A 106 31.80 28.52 -21.69
N SER A 107 30.59 28.64 -22.22
CA SER A 107 29.66 27.51 -22.32
C SER A 107 30.23 26.43 -23.25
N ASP A 108 30.73 26.83 -24.42
CA ASP A 108 31.24 25.92 -25.44
C ASP A 108 32.53 25.22 -24.99
N ASP A 109 33.44 25.92 -24.32
CA ASP A 109 34.66 25.35 -23.73
C ASP A 109 34.35 24.31 -22.65
N THR A 110 33.39 24.62 -21.77
CA THR A 110 32.94 23.66 -20.73
C THR A 110 32.28 22.45 -21.38
N ASN A 111 31.44 22.65 -22.38
CA ASN A 111 30.81 21.56 -23.14
C ASN A 111 31.86 20.72 -23.89
N LYS A 112 32.91 21.33 -24.45
CA LYS A 112 34.01 20.63 -25.13
C LYS A 112 34.83 19.78 -24.16
N ARG A 113 35.09 20.29 -22.95
CA ARG A 113 35.74 19.53 -21.87
C ARG A 113 34.88 18.34 -21.44
N ASN A 114 33.59 18.56 -21.24
CA ASN A 114 32.66 17.48 -20.91
C ASN A 114 32.63 16.43 -22.01
N ARG A 115 32.56 16.82 -23.29
CA ARG A 115 32.66 15.87 -24.42
C ARG A 115 33.95 15.06 -24.40
N ARG A 116 35.10 15.66 -24.06
CA ARG A 116 36.37 14.90 -23.94
C ARG A 116 36.32 13.86 -22.82
N ILE A 117 35.78 14.22 -21.64
CA ILE A 117 35.58 13.27 -20.54
C ILE A 117 34.60 12.18 -20.99
N GLU A 118 33.55 12.56 -21.72
CA GLU A 118 32.56 11.65 -22.24
C GLU A 118 33.17 10.65 -23.25
N ASP A 119 34.05 11.13 -24.12
CA ASP A 119 34.76 10.31 -25.11
C ASP A 119 35.74 9.32 -24.46
N ILE A 120 36.36 9.67 -23.33
CA ILE A 120 37.20 8.73 -22.55
C ILE A 120 36.33 7.65 -21.91
N ALA A 121 35.22 8.03 -21.28
CA ALA A 121 34.32 7.07 -20.65
C ALA A 121 33.65 6.12 -21.68
N LEU A 122 33.41 6.61 -22.89
CA LEU A 122 32.86 5.85 -24.03
C LEU A 122 33.96 5.32 -24.97
N SER A 123 35.22 5.22 -24.54
CA SER A 123 36.26 4.67 -25.39
C SER A 123 35.96 3.22 -25.76
N LYS A 124 36.52 2.76 -26.90
CA LYS A 124 36.37 1.39 -27.38
C LYS A 124 36.81 0.37 -26.34
N GLU A 125 37.94 0.64 -25.67
CA GLU A 125 38.55 -0.21 -24.65
C GLU A 125 37.65 -0.32 -23.42
N ASN A 126 37.09 0.82 -22.97
CA ASN A 126 36.19 0.84 -21.82
C ASN A 126 34.88 0.09 -22.12
N LEU A 127 34.27 0.29 -23.29
CA LEU A 127 33.07 -0.43 -23.67
C LEU A 127 33.34 -1.92 -23.90
N PHE A 128 34.47 -2.29 -24.49
CA PHE A 128 34.86 -3.69 -24.66
C PHE A 128 35.05 -4.38 -23.31
N ARG A 129 35.80 -3.75 -22.39
CA ARG A 129 36.00 -4.25 -21.02
C ARG A 129 34.67 -4.45 -20.30
N LEU A 130 33.83 -3.42 -20.22
CA LEU A 130 32.56 -3.50 -19.49
C LEU A 130 31.56 -4.47 -20.11
N TYR A 131 31.52 -4.58 -21.44
CA TYR A 131 30.50 -5.35 -22.15
C TYR A 131 30.88 -6.80 -22.41
N ILE A 132 32.14 -7.06 -22.78
CA ILE A 132 32.66 -8.39 -23.14
C ILE A 132 33.36 -9.04 -21.95
N ILE A 133 34.29 -8.35 -21.29
CA ILE A 133 35.10 -8.94 -20.20
C ILE A 133 34.28 -9.03 -18.90
N GLU A 134 33.63 -7.94 -18.50
CA GLU A 134 32.83 -7.87 -17.28
C GLU A 134 31.35 -8.26 -17.49
N GLU A 135 30.96 -8.57 -18.74
CA GLU A 135 29.64 -9.04 -19.15
C GLU A 135 28.44 -8.14 -18.74
N TYR A 136 28.65 -6.87 -18.39
CA TYR A 136 27.54 -6.00 -17.98
C TYR A 136 26.54 -5.75 -19.10
N GLY A 137 25.25 -5.87 -18.78
CA GLY A 137 24.17 -5.51 -19.72
C GLY A 137 24.22 -4.04 -20.10
N THR A 138 23.81 -3.70 -21.33
CA THR A 138 23.79 -2.30 -21.81
C THR A 138 23.02 -1.31 -20.90
N PRO A 139 21.93 -1.69 -20.18
CA PRO A 139 21.31 -0.81 -19.21
C PRO A 139 22.19 -0.52 -17.99
N THR A 140 22.95 -1.51 -17.52
CA THR A 140 23.86 -1.39 -16.38
C THR A 140 25.02 -0.47 -16.74
N ILE A 141 25.63 -0.69 -17.91
CA ILE A 141 26.70 0.19 -18.44
C ILE A 141 26.20 1.62 -18.58
N ALA A 142 24.99 1.81 -19.14
CA ALA A 142 24.38 3.13 -19.30
C ALA A 142 24.24 3.85 -17.95
N LYS A 143 23.76 3.16 -16.91
CA LYS A 143 23.65 3.71 -15.56
C LYS A 143 25.01 4.01 -14.93
N LEU A 144 25.98 3.11 -15.08
CA LEU A 144 27.33 3.23 -14.53
C LEU A 144 28.06 4.46 -15.10
N LEU A 145 27.93 4.68 -16.40
CA LEU A 145 28.62 5.75 -17.12
C LEU A 145 27.80 7.05 -17.24
N GLY A 146 26.54 7.07 -16.78
CA GLY A 146 25.68 8.25 -16.84
C GLY A 146 25.11 8.56 -18.23
N TYR A 147 24.95 7.56 -19.10
CA TYR A 147 24.42 7.72 -20.46
C TYR A 147 23.05 7.08 -20.67
N SER A 148 22.44 7.39 -21.81
CA SER A 148 21.31 6.63 -22.30
C SER A 148 21.76 5.25 -22.84
N LYS A 149 20.92 4.23 -22.68
CA LYS A 149 21.12 2.91 -23.31
C LYS A 149 21.35 3.01 -24.82
N LYS A 150 20.66 3.93 -25.50
CA LYS A 150 20.78 4.15 -26.95
C LYS A 150 22.18 4.64 -27.33
N THR A 151 22.79 5.50 -26.52
CA THR A 151 24.16 5.98 -26.71
C THR A 151 25.15 4.81 -26.65
N ILE A 152 25.04 3.93 -25.65
CA ILE A 152 25.89 2.75 -25.51
C ILE A 152 25.76 1.83 -26.73
N LEU A 153 24.53 1.53 -27.15
CA LEU A 153 24.29 0.68 -28.32
C LEU A 153 24.89 1.26 -29.61
N ARG A 154 24.76 2.57 -29.81
CA ARG A 154 25.33 3.25 -30.98
C ARG A 154 26.86 3.17 -30.96
N ARG A 155 27.51 3.42 -29.82
CA ARG A 155 28.97 3.32 -29.68
C ARG A 155 29.49 1.89 -29.89
N LEU A 156 28.80 0.87 -29.36
CA LEU A 156 29.15 -0.54 -29.61
C LEU A 156 29.18 -0.84 -31.12
N GLU A 157 28.19 -0.35 -31.87
CA GLU A 157 28.12 -0.49 -33.32
C GLU A 157 29.20 0.32 -34.06
N GLU A 158 29.42 1.59 -33.67
CA GLU A 158 30.50 2.43 -34.22
C GLU A 158 31.89 1.77 -34.06
N TYR A 159 32.12 1.03 -32.97
CA TYR A 159 33.39 0.34 -32.71
C TYR A 159 33.48 -1.08 -33.25
N GLY A 160 32.43 -1.58 -33.90
CA GLY A 160 32.37 -2.96 -34.40
C GLY A 160 32.34 -4.01 -33.30
N ILE A 161 31.87 -3.66 -32.09
CA ILE A 161 31.69 -4.62 -31.00
C ILE A 161 30.33 -5.30 -31.21
N GLU A 162 30.37 -6.60 -31.50
CA GLU A 162 29.16 -7.38 -31.72
C GLU A 162 28.20 -7.30 -30.52
N ARG A 163 26.95 -6.96 -30.80
CA ARG A 163 25.91 -6.94 -29.78
C ARG A 163 25.55 -8.38 -29.44
N ARG A 164 25.52 -8.71 -28.14
CA ARG A 164 24.96 -9.98 -27.66
C ARG A 164 23.56 -10.15 -28.24
N LYS A 165 23.38 -11.21 -29.02
CA LYS A 165 22.06 -11.62 -29.48
C LYS A 165 21.20 -11.85 -28.23
N GLY A 166 19.95 -11.41 -28.28
CA GLY A 166 19.02 -11.77 -27.21
C GLY A 166 18.97 -13.30 -27.11
N TYR A 167 18.75 -13.83 -25.91
CA TYR A 167 18.50 -15.26 -25.74
C TYR A 167 17.37 -15.66 -26.68
N ASP A 168 17.70 -16.47 -27.68
CA ASP A 168 16.69 -17.18 -28.45
C ASP A 168 16.38 -18.48 -27.71
N PHE A 169 15.11 -18.84 -27.73
CA PHE A 169 14.60 -20.06 -27.09
C PHE A 169 13.93 -20.86 -28.21
N PRO A 170 14.71 -21.52 -29.09
CA PRO A 170 14.17 -22.30 -30.20
C PRO A 170 13.26 -23.44 -29.73
N GLU A 171 13.48 -23.94 -28.51
CA GLU A 171 12.65 -24.95 -27.86
C GLU A 171 11.25 -24.42 -27.51
N LEU A 172 11.09 -23.10 -27.34
CA LEU A 172 9.81 -22.44 -27.10
C LEU A 172 9.05 -22.17 -28.42
N ASN A 173 8.83 -23.24 -29.17
CA ASN A 173 8.11 -23.24 -30.44
C ASN A 173 6.61 -23.57 -30.25
N GLU A 174 5.87 -23.59 -31.37
CA GLU A 174 4.42 -23.85 -31.38
C GLU A 174 4.08 -25.24 -30.84
N ILE A 175 4.83 -26.27 -31.25
CA ILE A 175 4.61 -27.66 -30.85
C ILE A 175 4.73 -27.79 -29.33
N PHE A 176 5.81 -27.25 -28.76
CA PHE A 176 6.01 -27.24 -27.31
C PHE A 176 4.84 -26.58 -26.57
N LEU A 177 4.33 -25.46 -27.09
CA LEU A 177 3.21 -24.74 -26.47
C LEU A 177 1.90 -25.50 -26.60
N LEU A 178 1.60 -26.15 -27.72
CA LEU A 178 0.41 -26.98 -27.86
C LEU A 178 0.44 -28.14 -26.85
N GLU A 179 1.54 -28.88 -26.78
CA GLU A 179 1.69 -30.00 -25.85
C GLU A 179 1.63 -29.53 -24.39
N ASN A 180 2.43 -28.53 -24.01
CA ASN A 180 2.61 -28.20 -22.61
C ASN A 180 1.54 -27.22 -22.08
N TYR A 181 1.12 -26.25 -22.87
CA TYR A 181 0.14 -25.24 -22.43
C TYR A 181 -1.31 -25.68 -22.64
N ILE A 182 -1.62 -26.35 -23.76
CA ILE A 182 -2.98 -26.79 -24.09
C ILE A 182 -3.25 -28.18 -23.52
N GLU A 183 -2.47 -29.19 -23.92
CA GLU A 183 -2.76 -30.60 -23.55
C GLU A 183 -2.45 -30.85 -22.07
N LYS A 184 -1.21 -30.57 -21.64
CA LYS A 184 -0.79 -30.74 -20.23
C LYS A 184 -1.31 -29.62 -19.30
N ARG A 185 -2.00 -28.62 -19.85
CA ARG A 185 -2.59 -27.51 -19.09
C ARG A 185 -1.56 -26.80 -18.18
N LEU A 186 -0.31 -26.66 -18.59
CA LEU A 186 0.64 -25.90 -17.78
C LEU A 186 0.34 -24.40 -17.82
N SER A 187 0.64 -23.70 -16.72
CA SER A 187 0.58 -22.24 -16.69
C SER A 187 1.71 -21.65 -17.54
N THR A 188 1.59 -20.38 -17.97
CA THR A 188 2.71 -19.70 -18.67
C THR A 188 3.98 -19.63 -17.82
N ARG A 189 3.85 -19.74 -16.49
CA ARG A 189 4.97 -19.87 -15.57
C ARG A 189 5.54 -21.29 -15.58
N GLY A 190 4.71 -22.32 -15.54
CA GLY A 190 5.14 -23.72 -15.65
C GLY A 190 5.93 -23.98 -16.94
N CYS A 191 5.41 -23.54 -18.09
CA CYS A 191 6.12 -23.61 -19.36
C CYS A 191 7.47 -22.87 -19.32
N ALA A 192 7.50 -21.71 -18.66
CA ALA A 192 8.71 -20.90 -18.54
C ALA A 192 9.77 -21.57 -17.65
N THR A 193 9.35 -22.26 -16.58
CA THR A 193 10.23 -23.03 -15.71
C THR A 193 10.87 -24.21 -16.44
N ILE A 194 10.11 -24.94 -17.26
CA ILE A 194 10.63 -26.06 -18.06
C ILE A 194 11.72 -25.61 -19.02
N ILE A 195 11.49 -24.49 -19.72
CA ILE A 195 12.41 -23.97 -20.75
C ILE A 195 13.54 -23.11 -20.13
N GLY A 196 13.42 -22.69 -18.87
CA GLY A 196 14.36 -21.75 -18.25
C GLY A 196 14.25 -20.32 -18.81
N CYS A 197 13.05 -19.90 -19.25
CA CYS A 197 12.82 -18.58 -19.82
C CYS A 197 11.88 -17.70 -18.96
N SER A 198 11.57 -16.50 -19.43
CA SER A 198 10.58 -15.64 -18.75
C SER A 198 9.14 -15.99 -19.17
N ASN A 199 8.20 -16.02 -18.23
CA ASN A 199 6.77 -16.24 -18.54
C ASN A 199 6.18 -15.17 -19.49
N LYS A 200 6.76 -13.98 -19.54
CA LYS A 200 6.41 -12.93 -20.51
C LYS A 200 6.78 -13.35 -21.94
N LEU A 201 7.91 -14.04 -22.12
CA LEU A 201 8.31 -14.57 -23.41
C LEU A 201 7.33 -15.65 -23.88
N VAL A 202 6.95 -16.57 -22.99
CA VAL A 202 5.89 -17.57 -23.25
C VAL A 202 4.60 -16.89 -23.72
N GLY A 203 4.13 -15.85 -23.01
CA GLY A 203 2.95 -15.09 -23.40
C GLY A 203 3.08 -14.38 -24.76
N LYS A 204 4.27 -13.92 -25.14
CA LYS A 204 4.53 -13.37 -26.49
C LYS A 204 4.49 -14.46 -27.56
N ARG A 205 5.08 -15.64 -27.30
CA ARG A 205 5.09 -16.77 -28.23
C ARG A 205 3.68 -17.34 -28.43
N LEU A 206 2.86 -17.46 -27.38
CA LEU A 206 1.45 -17.82 -27.51
C LEU A 206 0.70 -16.87 -28.46
N LYS A 207 0.91 -15.55 -28.34
CA LYS A 207 0.34 -14.57 -29.27
C LYS A 207 0.88 -14.68 -30.69
N LEU A 208 2.19 -14.91 -30.84
CA LEU A 208 2.85 -15.09 -32.13
C LEU A 208 2.25 -16.27 -32.91
N TYR A 209 2.05 -17.40 -32.24
CA TYR A 209 1.44 -18.61 -32.81
C TYR A 209 -0.09 -18.60 -32.74
N LYS A 210 -0.72 -17.47 -32.38
CA LYS A 210 -2.18 -17.30 -32.29
C LYS A 210 -2.88 -18.32 -31.37
N ILE A 211 -2.17 -18.84 -30.36
CA ILE A 211 -2.73 -19.71 -29.32
C ILE A 211 -3.47 -18.83 -28.29
N SER A 212 -4.73 -19.15 -28.00
CA SER A 212 -5.55 -18.38 -27.06
C SER A 212 -4.96 -18.40 -25.65
N VAL A 213 -4.76 -17.23 -25.06
CA VAL A 213 -4.26 -17.09 -23.69
C VAL A 213 -5.41 -17.25 -22.69
N ARG A 214 -5.26 -18.17 -21.74
CA ARG A 214 -6.17 -18.38 -20.61
C ARG A 214 -6.00 -17.24 -19.61
N ASP A 215 -7.01 -16.40 -19.48
CA ASP A 215 -6.96 -15.18 -18.68
C ASP A 215 -7.98 -15.17 -17.54
N ARG A 216 -9.10 -15.90 -17.66
CA ARG A 216 -10.12 -15.98 -16.61
C ARG A 216 -9.78 -17.06 -15.60
N ILE A 217 -10.21 -16.87 -14.35
CA ILE A 217 -9.98 -17.86 -13.29
C ILE A 217 -10.67 -19.20 -13.59
N ALA A 218 -11.79 -19.15 -14.31
CA ALA A 218 -12.57 -20.32 -14.73
C ALA A 218 -11.79 -21.22 -15.71
N ASP A 219 -10.81 -20.66 -16.43
CA ASP A 219 -10.00 -21.40 -17.41
C ASP A 219 -8.89 -22.24 -16.77
N PHE A 220 -8.77 -22.18 -15.43
CA PHE A 220 -7.80 -22.90 -14.62
C PHE A 220 -8.50 -23.88 -13.68
N SER A 221 -8.01 -25.13 -13.67
CA SER A 221 -8.30 -26.15 -12.67
C SER A 221 -7.83 -25.73 -11.28
N LEU A 222 -8.24 -26.47 -10.24
CA LEU A 222 -7.86 -26.18 -8.87
C LEU A 222 -6.34 -26.29 -8.66
N GLU A 223 -5.72 -27.31 -9.27
CA GLU A 223 -4.28 -27.58 -9.25
C GLU A 223 -3.52 -26.45 -9.94
N GLU A 224 -3.99 -26.00 -11.10
CA GLU A 224 -3.39 -24.90 -11.85
C GLU A 224 -3.48 -23.56 -11.09
N ARG A 225 -4.57 -23.33 -10.36
CA ARG A 225 -4.70 -22.16 -9.50
C ARG A 225 -3.70 -22.18 -8.35
N LYS A 226 -3.40 -23.36 -7.78
CA LYS A 226 -2.37 -23.51 -6.74
C LYS A 226 -0.99 -23.15 -7.28
N ASP A 227 -0.63 -23.57 -8.48
CA ASP A 227 0.64 -23.18 -9.13
C ASP A 227 0.69 -21.66 -9.46
N LYS A 228 -0.38 -21.16 -10.11
CA LYS A 228 -0.40 -19.79 -10.62
C LYS A 228 -0.46 -18.75 -9.50
N TYR A 229 -1.33 -18.97 -8.51
CA TYR A 229 -1.68 -18.01 -7.46
C TYR A 229 -1.37 -18.50 -6.05
N GLY A 230 -1.26 -19.82 -5.83
CA GLY A 230 -1.13 -20.44 -4.52
C GLY A 230 0.29 -20.43 -3.95
N LYS A 231 1.12 -19.41 -4.26
CA LYS A 231 2.37 -19.24 -3.51
C LYS A 231 2.01 -19.06 -2.04
N LYS A 232 2.61 -19.85 -1.16
CA LYS A 232 2.43 -19.76 0.29
C LYS A 232 3.77 -19.48 0.95
N GLY A 233 3.71 -18.95 2.18
CA GLY A 233 4.90 -18.74 2.99
C GLY A 233 5.95 -17.87 2.27
N PRO A 234 7.26 -18.17 2.43
CA PRO A 234 8.37 -17.40 1.87
C PRO A 234 8.27 -17.00 0.42
N ASN A 235 7.61 -17.82 -0.37
CA ASN A 235 7.53 -17.63 -1.81
C ASN A 235 6.44 -16.62 -2.24
N HIS A 236 5.54 -16.23 -1.33
CA HIS A 236 4.50 -15.25 -1.61
C HIS A 236 5.01 -13.82 -1.33
N ASN A 237 4.83 -12.89 -2.28
CA ASN A 237 5.31 -11.51 -2.15
C ASN A 237 4.68 -10.71 -1.00
N LEU A 238 3.46 -11.07 -0.57
CA LEU A 238 2.82 -10.53 0.64
C LEU A 238 3.18 -11.29 1.92
N TRP A 239 4.01 -12.33 1.85
CA TRP A 239 4.47 -13.00 3.05
C TRP A 239 5.48 -12.11 3.76
N LYS A 240 5.08 -11.66 4.94
CA LYS A 240 5.90 -10.83 5.81
C LYS A 240 6.59 -11.72 6.86
N GLY A 241 7.29 -12.78 6.45
CA GLY A 241 8.07 -13.61 7.38
C GLY A 241 7.28 -14.36 8.44
N GLY A 242 6.03 -14.77 8.16
CA GLY A 242 5.21 -15.47 9.16
C GLY A 242 4.79 -14.59 10.36
N LEU A 243 4.93 -13.26 10.26
CA LEU A 243 4.59 -12.28 11.30
C LEU A 243 3.10 -12.24 11.71
N THR A 244 2.24 -13.07 11.11
CA THR A 244 0.86 -13.18 11.58
C THR A 244 0.88 -13.77 12.99
N GLU A 245 0.51 -12.95 13.96
CA GLU A 245 0.40 -13.35 15.36
C GLU A 245 -0.51 -14.57 15.53
N ALA A 246 -0.17 -15.47 16.46
CA ALA A 246 -0.94 -16.68 16.75
C ALA A 246 -2.42 -16.37 17.00
N ALA A 247 -2.72 -15.29 17.74
CA ALA A 247 -4.09 -14.84 17.98
C ALA A 247 -4.87 -14.51 16.69
N THR A 248 -4.20 -13.93 15.69
CA THR A 248 -4.82 -13.64 14.40
C THR A 248 -5.07 -14.92 13.60
N LEU A 249 -4.15 -15.89 13.66
CA LEU A 249 -4.35 -17.20 13.03
C LEU A 249 -5.54 -17.96 13.65
N VAL A 250 -5.65 -17.98 14.98
CA VAL A 250 -6.78 -18.59 15.70
C VAL A 250 -8.09 -17.93 15.29
N ARG A 251 -8.20 -16.59 15.32
CA ARG A 251 -9.40 -15.87 14.86
C ARG A 251 -9.81 -16.23 13.43
N ASN A 252 -8.83 -16.35 12.53
CA ASN A 252 -9.11 -16.70 11.14
C ASN A 252 -9.64 -18.13 10.98
N ARG A 253 -9.17 -19.08 11.81
CA ARG A 253 -9.66 -20.47 11.82
C ARG A 253 -11.06 -20.58 12.43
N THR A 254 -11.36 -19.78 13.45
CA THR A 254 -12.65 -19.82 14.17
C THR A 254 -13.68 -18.82 13.64
N ASN A 255 -13.40 -18.15 12.52
CA ASN A 255 -14.26 -17.13 11.92
C ASN A 255 -15.67 -17.63 11.54
N TYR A 256 -15.84 -18.95 11.35
CA TYR A 256 -17.15 -19.55 11.08
C TYR A 256 -18.14 -19.36 12.25
N LEU A 257 -17.64 -19.28 13.49
CA LEU A 257 -18.46 -19.06 14.70
C LEU A 257 -19.18 -17.71 14.67
N ILE A 258 -18.63 -16.72 13.96
CA ILE A 258 -19.26 -15.39 13.81
C ILE A 258 -20.67 -15.55 13.24
N LYS A 259 -20.83 -16.37 12.19
CA LYS A 259 -22.12 -16.56 11.53
C LYS A 259 -23.12 -17.25 12.47
N GLU A 260 -22.67 -18.26 13.21
CA GLU A 260 -23.50 -18.98 14.17
C GLU A 260 -23.95 -18.08 15.32
N ARG A 261 -23.04 -17.28 15.89
CA ARG A 261 -23.42 -16.32 16.94
C ARG A 261 -24.40 -15.25 16.44
N LEU A 262 -24.19 -14.72 15.24
CA LEU A 262 -25.11 -13.73 14.66
C LEU A 262 -26.53 -14.29 14.50
N LYS A 263 -26.68 -15.56 14.10
CA LYS A 263 -27.98 -16.23 14.01
C LYS A 263 -28.65 -16.35 15.38
N LEU A 264 -27.91 -16.81 16.40
CA LEU A 264 -28.43 -16.95 17.77
C LEU A 264 -28.95 -15.62 18.33
N ASP A 265 -28.26 -14.53 18.04
CA ASP A 265 -28.64 -13.18 18.47
C ASP A 265 -29.71 -12.52 17.56
N ASN A 266 -30.29 -13.26 16.61
CA ASN A 266 -31.24 -12.75 15.61
C ASN A 266 -30.71 -11.51 14.86
N TYR A 267 -29.40 -11.48 14.60
CA TYR A 267 -28.69 -10.36 13.97
C TYR A 267 -28.89 -9.01 14.69
N CYS A 268 -29.20 -9.04 15.99
CA CYS A 268 -29.41 -7.87 16.82
C CYS A 268 -28.18 -7.60 17.69
N CYS A 269 -27.89 -6.33 17.96
CA CYS A 269 -26.93 -6.00 19.00
C CYS A 269 -27.48 -6.39 20.36
N MET A 270 -26.74 -7.18 21.14
CA MET A 270 -27.20 -7.67 22.45
C MET A 270 -27.17 -6.61 23.56
N ILE A 271 -26.54 -5.45 23.32
CA ILE A 271 -26.53 -4.32 24.28
C ILE A 271 -27.68 -3.35 23.99
N CYS A 272 -27.78 -2.85 22.75
CA CYS A 272 -28.77 -1.81 22.40
C CYS A 272 -29.99 -2.32 21.61
N SER A 273 -30.06 -3.62 21.33
CA SER A 273 -31.11 -4.27 20.52
C SER A 273 -31.25 -3.74 19.08
N SER A 274 -30.34 -2.89 18.61
CA SER A 274 -30.38 -2.37 17.24
C SER A 274 -30.17 -3.48 16.21
N ARG A 275 -31.06 -3.55 15.23
CA ARG A 275 -30.94 -4.38 14.02
C ARG A 275 -30.17 -3.69 12.90
N GLN A 276 -30.08 -2.36 12.90
CA GLN A 276 -29.51 -1.60 11.78
C GLN A 276 -27.98 -1.65 11.74
N GLY A 277 -27.41 -1.64 10.53
CA GLY A 277 -25.97 -1.58 10.27
C GLY A 277 -25.23 -2.91 10.44
N THR A 278 -23.92 -2.88 10.17
CA THR A 278 -23.03 -4.04 10.34
C THR A 278 -23.01 -4.50 11.80
N LYS A 279 -22.84 -5.80 12.02
CA LYS A 279 -22.73 -6.40 13.35
C LYS A 279 -21.38 -7.05 13.50
N HIS A 280 -20.78 -6.89 14.67
CA HIS A 280 -19.50 -7.48 15.02
C HIS A 280 -19.75 -8.50 16.12
N VAL A 281 -18.98 -9.59 16.12
CA VAL A 281 -19.01 -10.57 17.21
C VAL A 281 -17.77 -10.35 18.07
N HIS A 282 -17.97 -10.23 19.37
CA HIS A 282 -16.93 -9.97 20.35
C HIS A 282 -16.85 -11.14 21.34
N HIS A 283 -15.67 -11.45 21.86
CA HIS A 283 -15.55 -12.45 22.93
C HIS A 283 -15.86 -11.81 24.29
N ILE A 284 -16.61 -12.48 25.15
CA ILE A 284 -16.95 -12.00 26.50
C ILE A 284 -15.71 -12.08 27.38
N ILE A 285 -15.05 -13.24 27.39
CA ILE A 285 -13.69 -13.43 27.91
C ILE A 285 -12.71 -13.10 26.77
N PRO A 286 -11.78 -12.15 26.95
CA PRO A 286 -10.87 -11.77 25.87
C PRO A 286 -10.10 -12.97 25.33
N LEU A 287 -10.04 -13.09 24.00
CA LEU A 287 -9.29 -14.16 23.35
C LEU A 287 -7.82 -14.20 23.83
N SER A 288 -7.21 -13.04 24.10
CA SER A 288 -5.84 -12.98 24.64
C SER A 288 -5.69 -13.68 26.00
N SER A 289 -6.72 -13.59 26.86
CA SER A 289 -6.72 -14.27 28.16
C SER A 289 -6.87 -15.78 28.01
N ILE A 290 -7.73 -16.23 27.09
CA ILE A 290 -7.90 -17.66 26.79
C ILE A 290 -6.61 -18.24 26.22
N LEU A 291 -5.99 -17.55 25.26
CA LEU A 291 -4.73 -17.99 24.66
C LEU A 291 -3.58 -17.99 25.68
N ALA A 292 -3.58 -17.08 26.67
CA ALA A 292 -2.60 -17.12 27.75
C ALA A 292 -2.77 -18.38 28.61
N GLN A 293 -4.01 -18.74 28.99
CA GLN A 293 -4.28 -19.95 29.76
C GLN A 293 -3.87 -21.22 29.01
N ILE A 294 -4.23 -21.33 27.72
CA ILE A 294 -3.82 -22.47 26.88
C ILE A 294 -2.30 -22.56 26.80
N ARG A 295 -1.61 -21.42 26.71
CA ARG A 295 -0.14 -21.42 26.71
C ARG A 295 0.45 -21.88 28.04
N ASP A 296 -0.15 -21.49 29.15
CA ASP A 296 0.29 -21.90 30.49
C ASP A 296 0.03 -23.40 30.74
N GLU A 297 -0.99 -23.98 30.10
CA GLU A 297 -1.30 -25.42 30.10
C GLU A 297 -0.38 -26.26 29.20
N HIS A 298 0.27 -25.61 28.22
CA HIS A 298 1.20 -26.24 27.27
C HIS A 298 2.59 -25.59 27.32
N PRO A 299 3.31 -25.70 28.46
CA PRO A 299 4.62 -25.07 28.65
C PRO A 299 5.71 -25.64 27.74
N ASP A 300 5.48 -26.81 27.14
CA ASP A 300 6.34 -27.46 26.15
C ASP A 300 6.32 -26.78 24.79
N LEU A 301 5.32 -25.93 24.49
CA LEU A 301 5.19 -25.23 23.22
C LEU A 301 5.72 -23.80 23.30
N ASN A 302 6.86 -23.54 22.67
CA ASN A 302 7.40 -22.18 22.55
C ASN A 302 6.97 -21.54 21.22
N ILE A 303 5.89 -20.75 21.27
CA ILE A 303 5.35 -20.03 20.10
C ILE A 303 6.33 -19.04 19.43
N PHE A 304 7.47 -18.75 20.07
CA PHE A 304 8.52 -17.87 19.57
C PHE A 304 9.75 -18.62 19.05
N SER A 305 9.86 -19.94 19.25
CA SER A 305 11.02 -20.73 18.84
C SER A 305 11.04 -20.96 17.32
N SER A 306 9.91 -21.32 16.75
CA SER A 306 9.77 -21.74 15.35
C SER A 306 8.34 -21.55 14.83
N ASP A 307 8.20 -21.48 13.51
CA ASP A 307 6.88 -21.47 12.87
C ASP A 307 6.09 -22.76 13.14
N GLU A 308 6.77 -23.90 13.26
CA GLU A 308 6.14 -25.21 13.51
C GLU A 308 5.45 -25.25 14.88
N GLU A 309 6.15 -24.85 15.95
CA GLU A 309 5.57 -24.80 17.30
C GLU A 309 4.43 -23.77 17.38
N LYS A 310 4.58 -22.62 16.74
CA LYS A 310 3.48 -21.64 16.60
C LYS A 310 2.26 -22.26 15.93
N PHE A 311 2.42 -23.04 14.87
CA PHE A 311 1.29 -23.70 14.19
C PHE A 311 0.65 -24.81 15.03
N LYS A 312 1.44 -25.60 15.77
CA LYS A 312 0.94 -26.59 16.75
C LYS A 312 0.10 -25.90 17.82
N PHE A 313 0.58 -24.80 18.41
CA PHE A 313 -0.19 -24.01 19.37
C PHE A 313 -1.49 -23.48 18.76
N VAL A 314 -1.44 -22.93 17.54
CA VAL A 314 -2.65 -22.44 16.85
C VAL A 314 -3.65 -23.56 16.61
N GLU A 315 -3.20 -24.77 16.32
CA GLU A 315 -4.08 -25.94 16.15
C GLU A 315 -4.77 -26.34 17.44
N ILE A 316 -4.04 -26.44 18.55
CA ILE A 316 -4.62 -26.69 19.88
C ILE A 316 -5.62 -25.59 20.23
N ALA A 317 -5.20 -24.33 20.15
CA ALA A 317 -6.03 -23.19 20.53
C ALA A 317 -7.28 -23.02 19.65
N SER A 318 -7.23 -23.41 18.38
CA SER A 318 -8.41 -23.32 17.49
C SER A 318 -9.44 -24.41 17.75
N ASN A 319 -9.05 -25.50 18.44
CA ASN A 319 -9.94 -26.59 18.83
C ASN A 319 -10.33 -26.54 20.32
N ASP A 320 -9.77 -25.60 21.08
CA ASP A 320 -10.06 -25.46 22.51
C ASP A 320 -11.53 -25.04 22.75
N PRO A 321 -12.28 -25.75 23.63
CA PRO A 321 -13.67 -25.43 23.93
C PRO A 321 -13.90 -23.97 24.32
N ARG A 322 -12.98 -23.34 25.09
CA ARG A 322 -13.13 -21.95 25.55
C ARG A 322 -13.14 -20.95 24.40
N VAL A 323 -12.47 -21.29 23.29
CA VAL A 323 -12.46 -20.49 22.05
C VAL A 323 -13.69 -20.78 21.19
N LEU A 324 -14.18 -22.03 21.21
CA LEU A 324 -15.30 -22.48 20.38
C LEU A 324 -16.69 -22.22 21.00
N GLU A 325 -16.78 -21.96 22.29
CA GLU A 325 -18.02 -21.70 23.02
C GLU A 325 -18.77 -20.46 22.49
N LEU A 326 -19.93 -20.69 21.88
CA LEU A 326 -20.79 -19.61 21.36
C LEU A 326 -21.33 -18.70 22.47
N ASP A 327 -21.40 -19.19 23.71
CA ASP A 327 -21.83 -18.40 24.87
C ASP A 327 -20.77 -17.41 25.31
N ASN A 328 -19.50 -17.66 25.00
CA ASN A 328 -18.42 -16.71 25.17
C ASN A 328 -18.38 -15.66 24.04
N LEU A 329 -19.33 -15.68 23.09
CA LEU A 329 -19.43 -14.69 22.03
C LEU A 329 -20.67 -13.81 22.22
N ILE A 330 -20.59 -12.55 21.79
CA ILE A 330 -21.70 -11.60 21.84
C ILE A 330 -21.77 -10.74 20.58
N THR A 331 -22.96 -10.60 19.99
CA THR A 331 -23.19 -9.73 18.84
C THR A 331 -23.37 -8.27 19.26
N LEU A 332 -22.58 -7.37 18.69
CA LEU A 332 -22.58 -5.93 18.99
C LEU A 332 -22.69 -5.08 17.72
N CYS A 333 -23.32 -3.91 17.81
CA CYS A 333 -23.21 -2.89 16.76
C CYS A 333 -21.86 -2.16 16.88
N PRO A 334 -21.40 -1.41 15.86
CA PRO A 334 -20.07 -0.80 15.88
C PRO A 334 -19.87 0.17 17.05
N LYS A 335 -20.92 0.91 17.43
CA LYS A 335 -20.88 1.82 18.58
C LYS A 335 -20.68 1.05 19.89
N CYS A 336 -21.56 0.08 20.18
CA CYS A 336 -21.44 -0.73 21.40
C CYS A 336 -20.14 -1.54 21.43
N HIS A 337 -19.65 -2.02 20.29
CA HIS A 337 -18.36 -2.72 20.20
C HIS A 337 -17.20 -1.79 20.56
N ALA A 338 -17.17 -0.57 20.03
CA ALA A 338 -16.15 0.42 20.40
C ALA A 338 -16.25 0.82 21.89
N ASP A 339 -17.46 0.95 22.42
CA ASP A 339 -17.70 1.27 23.84
C ASP A 339 -17.14 0.18 24.77
N VAL A 340 -17.10 -1.08 24.33
CA VAL A 340 -16.51 -2.20 25.08
C VAL A 340 -14.98 -2.10 25.12
N HIS A 341 -14.34 -1.66 24.04
CA HIS A 341 -12.87 -1.49 23.98
C HIS A 341 -12.37 -0.21 24.67
N THR A 342 -13.19 0.85 24.74
CA THR A 342 -12.75 2.19 25.17
C THR A 342 -12.97 2.48 26.66
N ASN A 343 -13.93 1.84 27.32
CA ASN A 343 -14.38 2.30 28.64
C ASN A 343 -13.63 1.74 29.85
N ASN A 344 -12.47 1.08 29.70
CA ASN A 344 -11.68 0.52 30.81
C ASN A 344 -12.52 -0.30 31.83
N LYS A 345 -13.68 -0.82 31.41
CA LYS A 345 -14.49 -1.68 32.27
C LYS A 345 -13.72 -2.99 32.37
N PRO A 346 -13.38 -3.47 33.59
CA PRO A 346 -12.72 -4.75 33.73
C PRO A 346 -13.57 -5.78 33.01
N ASN A 347 -12.91 -6.54 32.13
CA ASN A 347 -13.48 -7.63 31.34
C ASN A 347 -14.58 -8.36 32.13
N GLY A 348 -15.80 -8.43 31.59
CA GLY A 348 -16.82 -9.37 32.10
C GLY A 348 -18.04 -8.80 32.82
N VAL A 349 -18.34 -7.50 32.80
CA VAL A 349 -19.67 -7.03 33.24
C VAL A 349 -20.43 -6.32 32.12
N PHE A 350 -21.02 -7.12 31.24
CA PHE A 350 -21.99 -6.65 30.26
C PHE A 350 -23.34 -6.43 30.97
N LYS A 351 -23.70 -5.19 31.31
CA LYS A 351 -25.08 -4.88 31.71
C LYS A 351 -25.97 -4.98 30.48
N VAL A 352 -26.58 -6.15 30.26
CA VAL A 352 -27.57 -6.36 29.21
C VAL A 352 -28.84 -5.60 29.60
N THR A 353 -29.11 -4.48 28.92
CA THR A 353 -30.33 -3.70 29.13
C THR A 353 -31.42 -4.15 28.14
N GLY A 354 -32.44 -4.85 28.62
CA GLY A 354 -33.63 -5.22 27.82
C GLY A 354 -34.40 -6.40 28.41
N LYS A 355 -35.65 -6.62 27.94
CA LYS A 355 -36.59 -7.69 28.36
C LYS A 355 -36.09 -9.14 28.17
N ARG A 356 -34.82 -9.34 27.79
CA ARG A 356 -34.13 -10.64 27.68
C ARG A 356 -33.08 -10.85 28.77
N GLN A 357 -33.30 -10.29 29.98
CA GLN A 357 -32.39 -10.44 31.12
C GLN A 357 -32.18 -11.91 31.57
N ASN A 358 -33.07 -12.84 31.19
CA ASN A 358 -33.04 -14.22 31.68
C ASN A 358 -32.06 -15.17 30.96
N ARG A 359 -31.09 -14.70 30.16
CA ARG A 359 -30.16 -15.61 29.45
C ARG A 359 -28.67 -15.39 29.65
N ILE A 360 -28.23 -14.28 30.24
CA ILE A 360 -26.79 -14.03 30.42
C ILE A 360 -26.57 -13.37 31.78
N ALA A 361 -26.77 -14.14 32.85
CA ALA A 361 -26.28 -13.78 34.18
C ALA A 361 -24.92 -14.48 34.37
N TYR A 362 -23.84 -13.84 33.93
CA TYR A 362 -22.51 -14.18 34.44
C TYR A 362 -22.41 -13.57 35.84
N THR A 363 -22.74 -14.36 36.86
CA THR A 363 -22.41 -14.03 38.25
C THR A 363 -20.90 -14.17 38.43
N LYS A 364 -20.29 -13.12 38.97
CA LYS A 364 -18.85 -12.93 39.16
C LYS A 364 -18.20 -13.91 40.16
N ASP A 365 -18.97 -14.78 40.80
CA ASP A 365 -18.53 -15.67 41.87
C ASP A 365 -18.57 -17.14 41.45
N LYS A 366 -17.62 -17.55 40.62
CA LYS A 366 -17.07 -18.91 40.70
C LYS A 366 -15.57 -18.84 40.43
N SER A 367 -14.80 -18.70 41.50
CA SER A 367 -13.57 -19.47 41.62
C SER A 367 -13.96 -20.95 41.46
N VAL A 368 -13.93 -21.46 40.24
CA VAL A 368 -14.09 -22.90 39.98
C VAL A 368 -12.79 -23.54 40.45
N SER A 369 -12.77 -23.96 41.71
CA SER A 369 -11.90 -25.04 42.15
C SER A 369 -12.36 -26.28 41.38
N ILE A 370 -11.64 -26.65 40.33
CA ILE A 370 -11.85 -27.93 39.64
C ILE A 370 -11.37 -29.01 40.61
N LYS A 371 -12.28 -29.55 41.43
CA LYS A 371 -12.10 -30.86 42.03
C LYS A 371 -12.42 -31.88 40.94
N LEU A 372 -11.37 -32.43 40.33
CA LEU A 372 -11.44 -33.69 39.59
C LEU A 372 -11.85 -34.78 40.58
N SER A 373 -13.14 -35.10 40.64
CA SER A 373 -13.61 -36.35 41.20
C SER A 373 -13.37 -37.43 40.14
N LEU A 374 -12.24 -38.13 40.26
CA LEU A 374 -12.04 -39.46 39.71
C LEU A 374 -13.10 -40.38 40.31
N ASN A 375 -14.17 -40.65 39.56
CA ASN A 375 -14.98 -41.83 39.80
C ASN A 375 -14.34 -42.98 39.05
N ILE A 376 -13.56 -43.76 39.80
CA ILE A 376 -13.22 -45.14 39.45
C ILE A 376 -14.50 -45.96 39.63
N PHE A 377 -14.96 -46.57 38.55
CA PHE A 377 -15.70 -47.83 38.58
C PHE A 377 -15.09 -48.73 37.51
#